data_AF-A0A0G2DUB2-F1
#
_entry.id   AF-A0A0G2DUB2-F1
#
_cell.length_a   1.000
_cell.length_b   1.000
_cell.length_c   1.000
_cell.angle_alpha   90.00
_cell.angle_beta   90.00
_cell.angle_gamma   90.00
#
_symmetry.space_group_name_H-M   'P 1'
#
loop_
_entity.id
_entity.type
_entity.pdbx_description
1 polymer ?
#
loop_
_entity_poly.entity_id
_entity_poly.type
_entity_poly.pdbx_seq_one_letter_code
_entity_poly.pdbx_strand_id
1 'polypeptide(L)'
;MHAFQSLCYLLFAVSATAAPFNQTDIHGLAASDKILTCKNSGGNIRISQNKAEGNIHAAPLGDKVTKSGYPHEFGNREPKIVWPNKKCNADNVKLLEFPVFADGHLFPFDEKKPDDKSKIGPARGIYTYPSKDFCGVMAHTEKDNKGPFALCE
;
A
#
# COMPACT_ATOMS: atom_id res chain seq x y z
N MET A 1 53.04 -47.55 -39.76
CA MET A 1 51.75 -47.56 -39.04
C MET A 1 51.81 -46.48 -37.98
N HIS A 2 51.15 -45.33 -38.21
CA HIS A 2 50.64 -44.36 -37.23
C HIS A 2 50.16 -43.08 -37.96
N ALA A 3 49.27 -42.35 -37.28
CA ALA A 3 48.67 -41.04 -37.57
C ALA A 3 47.35 -41.06 -38.38
N PHE A 4 46.19 -41.00 -37.72
CA PHE A 4 45.47 -39.79 -37.20
C PHE A 4 45.04 -38.84 -38.32
N GLN A 5 43.74 -38.62 -38.51
CA GLN A 5 42.93 -37.45 -38.04
C GLN A 5 42.16 -37.01 -39.32
N SER A 6 40.96 -36.46 -39.35
CA SER A 6 40.08 -35.81 -38.40
C SER A 6 38.71 -35.72 -39.09
N LEU A 7 37.61 -36.05 -38.42
CA LEU A 7 36.26 -35.91 -38.96
C LEU A 7 35.76 -34.49 -38.68
N CYS A 8 35.74 -33.62 -39.68
CA CYS A 8 35.15 -32.27 -39.56
C CYS A 8 33.62 -32.37 -39.64
N TYR A 9 32.96 -32.23 -38.49
CA TYR A 9 31.52 -31.96 -38.43
C TYR A 9 31.25 -30.50 -38.81
N LEU A 10 30.57 -30.29 -39.93
CA LEU A 10 29.98 -28.98 -40.30
C LEU A 10 28.73 -28.74 -39.46
N LEU A 11 28.83 -27.88 -38.46
CA LEU A 11 27.68 -27.31 -37.75
C LEU A 11 27.05 -26.22 -38.63
N PHE A 12 25.83 -26.47 -39.13
CA PHE A 12 24.99 -25.42 -39.69
C PHE A 12 24.42 -24.57 -38.54
N ALA A 13 24.95 -23.36 -38.37
CA ALA A 13 24.34 -22.36 -37.50
C ALA A 13 23.12 -21.76 -38.22
N VAL A 14 21.91 -22.06 -37.73
CA VAL A 14 20.68 -21.42 -38.18
C VAL A 14 20.60 -20.06 -37.50
N SER A 15 20.79 -18.99 -38.27
CA SER A 15 20.53 -17.62 -37.82
C SER A 15 19.02 -17.42 -37.69
N ALA A 16 18.47 -17.67 -36.50
CA ALA A 16 17.15 -17.19 -36.15
C ALA A 16 17.21 -15.66 -35.99
N THR A 17 16.85 -14.93 -37.03
CA THR A 17 16.59 -13.49 -36.93
C THR A 17 15.34 -13.32 -36.07
N ALA A 18 15.53 -13.05 -34.77
CA ALA A 18 14.47 -12.57 -33.91
C ALA A 18 13.96 -11.25 -34.49
N ALA A 19 12.75 -11.28 -35.04
CA ALA A 19 12.04 -10.06 -35.40
C ALA A 19 11.87 -9.21 -34.12
N PRO A 20 12.18 -7.91 -34.14
CA PRO A 20 11.86 -7.05 -33.01
C PRO A 20 10.35 -7.06 -32.85
N PHE A 21 9.89 -7.69 -31.78
CA PHE A 21 8.50 -7.61 -31.34
C PHE A 21 8.29 -6.14 -30.96
N ASN A 22 7.66 -5.39 -31.86
CA ASN A 22 7.26 -4.02 -31.62
C ASN A 22 6.26 -4.07 -30.48
N GLN A 23 6.76 -3.86 -29.26
CA GLN A 23 5.95 -3.72 -28.07
C GLN A 23 5.13 -2.46 -28.33
N THR A 24 3.89 -2.65 -28.77
CA THR A 24 2.89 -1.60 -28.73
C THR A 24 2.87 -1.11 -27.29
N ASP A 25 3.41 0.09 -27.09
CA ASP A 25 3.29 0.84 -25.86
C ASP A 25 1.81 0.90 -25.52
N ILE A 26 1.39 0.04 -24.59
CA ILE A 26 0.16 0.26 -23.84
C ILE A 26 0.47 1.46 -22.97
N HIS A 27 0.33 2.65 -23.56
CA HIS A 27 0.02 3.89 -22.86
C HIS A 27 -1.38 3.73 -22.24
N GLY A 28 -1.52 2.78 -21.33
CA GLY A 28 -2.45 2.95 -20.23
C GLY A 28 -1.92 4.14 -19.46
N LEU A 29 -2.69 5.22 -19.40
CA LEU A 29 -2.44 6.35 -18.53
C LEU A 29 -2.12 5.82 -17.13
N ALA A 30 -0.83 5.69 -16.81
CA ALA A 30 -0.40 5.44 -15.45
C ALA A 30 -0.81 6.69 -14.69
N ALA A 31 -1.95 6.61 -14.01
CA ALA A 31 -2.37 7.64 -13.08
C ALA A 31 -1.18 7.87 -12.15
N SER A 32 -0.57 9.05 -12.23
CA SER A 32 0.56 9.42 -11.39
C SER A 32 0.14 9.19 -9.94
N ASP A 33 0.87 8.34 -9.23
CA ASP A 33 0.60 8.07 -7.83
C ASP A 33 0.59 9.37 -7.03
N LYS A 34 -0.47 9.60 -6.26
CA LYS A 34 -0.59 10.78 -5.41
C LYS A 34 0.18 10.51 -4.11
N ILE A 35 1.14 11.38 -3.81
CA ILE A 35 1.84 11.33 -2.52
C ILE A 35 1.11 12.21 -1.52
N LEU A 36 0.57 11.60 -0.47
CA LEU A 36 -0.07 12.26 0.66
C LEU A 36 1.00 12.63 1.69
N THR A 37 0.99 13.88 2.14
CA THR A 37 1.92 14.39 3.16
C THR A 37 1.22 14.49 4.51
N CYS A 38 1.67 13.69 5.46
CA CYS A 38 1.20 13.74 6.83
C CYS A 38 2.14 14.59 7.69
N LYS A 39 1.62 15.67 8.28
CA LYS A 39 2.38 16.53 9.21
C LYS A 39 2.55 15.81 10.54
N ASN A 40 3.79 15.69 11.00
CA ASN A 40 4.13 15.06 12.28
C ASN A 40 5.32 15.79 12.93
N SER A 41 5.31 15.94 14.26
CA SER A 41 6.39 16.64 14.98
C SER A 41 7.77 15.97 14.89
N GLY A 42 7.83 14.68 14.51
CA GLY A 42 9.06 13.95 14.19
C GLY A 42 9.53 14.09 12.74
N GLY A 43 8.81 14.85 11.91
CA GLY A 43 9.08 15.02 10.48
C GLY A 43 7.92 14.57 9.60
N ASN A 44 7.78 15.19 8.43
CA ASN A 44 6.70 14.86 7.50
C ASN A 44 6.81 13.41 6.99
N ILE A 45 5.68 12.71 6.97
CA ILE A 45 5.57 11.34 6.48
C ILE A 45 4.92 11.38 5.11
N ARG A 46 5.53 10.72 4.13
CA ARG A 46 5.06 10.69 2.74
C ARG A 46 4.47 9.32 2.45
N ILE A 47 3.18 9.27 2.16
CA ILE A 47 2.44 8.04 1.89
C ILE A 47 1.98 8.02 0.44
N SER A 48 2.32 6.95 -0.28
CA SER A 48 1.72 6.66 -1.59
C SER A 48 0.24 6.33 -1.41
N GLN A 49 -0.65 7.06 -2.07
CA GLN A 49 -2.08 6.78 -2.01
C GLN A 49 -2.38 5.40 -2.58
N ASN A 50 -1.79 5.05 -3.74
CA ASN A 50 -2.04 3.76 -4.37
C ASN A 50 -1.62 2.59 -3.48
N LYS A 51 -0.49 2.70 -2.78
CA LYS A 51 -0.05 1.65 -1.83
C LYS A 51 -0.95 1.59 -0.58
N ALA A 52 -1.40 2.74 -0.07
CA ALA A 52 -2.35 2.78 1.05
C ALA A 52 -3.68 2.11 0.69
N GLU A 53 -4.22 2.40 -0.50
CA GLU A 53 -5.41 1.73 -1.04
C GLU A 53 -5.18 0.22 -1.22
N GLY A 54 -4.03 -0.17 -1.77
CA GLY A 54 -3.64 -1.58 -1.88
C GLY A 54 -3.64 -2.31 -0.53
N ASN A 55 -3.08 -1.69 0.52
CA ASN A 55 -3.09 -2.25 1.87
C ASN A 55 -4.52 -2.40 2.44
N ILE A 56 -5.40 -1.43 2.20
CA ILE A 56 -6.82 -1.50 2.61
C ILE A 56 -7.54 -2.65 1.90
N HIS A 57 -7.30 -2.83 0.61
CA HIS A 57 -7.88 -3.93 -0.15
C HIS A 57 -7.36 -5.29 0.33
N ALA A 58 -6.08 -5.39 0.71
CA ALA A 58 -5.46 -6.59 1.26
C ALA A 58 -5.87 -6.91 2.71
N ALA A 59 -6.22 -5.90 3.52
CA ALA A 59 -6.64 -6.11 4.91
C ALA A 59 -7.91 -6.97 5.01
N PRO A 60 -8.10 -7.80 6.05
CA PRO A 60 -9.32 -8.58 6.20
C PRO A 60 -10.54 -7.69 6.49
N LEU A 61 -11.74 -8.16 6.14
CA LEU A 61 -12.97 -7.41 6.33
C LEU A 61 -13.56 -7.67 7.73
N GLY A 62 -13.48 -6.69 8.62
CA GLY A 62 -14.13 -6.74 9.94
C GLY A 62 -13.40 -5.93 11.01
N ASP A 63 -14.07 -5.66 12.13
CA ASP A 63 -13.49 -4.97 13.29
C ASP A 63 -12.79 -5.99 14.21
N LYS A 64 -11.46 -5.83 14.41
CA LYS A 64 -10.63 -6.65 15.32
C LYS A 64 -10.74 -8.15 15.07
N VAL A 65 -10.91 -8.54 13.81
CA VAL A 65 -11.04 -9.96 13.42
C VAL A 65 -9.69 -10.70 13.36
N THR A 66 -8.58 -9.99 13.54
CA THR A 66 -7.21 -10.53 13.43
C THR A 66 -6.48 -10.54 14.76
N LYS A 67 -5.33 -11.24 14.83
CA LYS A 67 -4.52 -11.32 16.05
C LYS A 67 -3.91 -9.98 16.46
N SER A 68 -3.64 -9.10 15.49
CA SER A 68 -3.14 -7.76 15.78
C SER A 68 -4.23 -6.82 16.29
N GLY A 69 -5.49 -7.17 16.01
CA GLY A 69 -6.64 -6.31 16.23
C GLY A 69 -6.86 -5.28 15.13
N TYR A 70 -6.10 -5.33 14.03
CA TYR A 70 -6.31 -4.52 12.84
C TYR A 70 -6.91 -5.33 11.69
N PRO A 71 -7.79 -4.75 10.86
CA PRO A 71 -8.35 -3.40 10.98
C PRO A 71 -9.30 -3.30 12.17
N HIS A 72 -9.54 -2.07 12.63
CA HIS A 72 -10.56 -1.81 13.65
C HIS A 72 -11.38 -0.57 13.35
N GLU A 73 -12.50 -0.45 14.05
CA GLU A 73 -13.40 0.69 13.89
C GLU A 73 -12.72 2.01 14.26
N PHE A 74 -12.89 2.98 13.37
CA PHE A 74 -12.52 4.37 13.58
C PHE A 74 -13.79 5.20 13.81
N GLY A 75 -13.95 5.70 15.03
CA GLY A 75 -15.18 6.39 15.43
C GLY A 75 -15.35 7.81 14.88
N ASN A 76 -14.36 8.38 14.18
CA ASN A 76 -14.36 9.75 13.63
C ASN A 76 -15.03 10.79 14.56
N ARG A 77 -14.54 10.90 15.79
CA ARG A 77 -15.09 11.76 16.84
C ARG A 77 -14.59 13.20 16.71
N GLU A 78 -15.15 14.10 17.52
CA GLU A 78 -14.81 15.52 17.48
C GLU A 78 -13.34 15.83 17.83
N PRO A 79 -12.65 16.69 17.06
CA PRO A 79 -13.12 17.33 15.83
C PRO A 79 -13.20 16.32 14.67
N LYS A 80 -14.37 16.25 14.02
CA LYS A 80 -14.61 15.27 12.93
C LYS A 80 -13.71 15.55 11.73
N ILE A 81 -13.03 14.53 11.24
CA ILE A 81 -12.30 14.61 9.96
C ILE A 81 -13.32 14.55 8.82
N VAL A 82 -13.28 15.56 7.95
CA VAL A 82 -14.03 15.59 6.70
C VAL A 82 -13.19 14.93 5.62
N TRP A 83 -13.68 13.82 5.08
CA TRP A 83 -12.95 13.01 4.10
C TRP A 83 -13.11 13.56 2.68
N PRO A 84 -12.06 13.53 1.83
CA PRO A 84 -12.17 13.84 0.40
C PRO A 84 -13.23 12.98 -0.31
N ASN A 85 -13.33 11.70 0.05
CA ASN A 85 -14.39 10.83 -0.46
C ASN A 85 -15.71 11.06 0.30
N LYS A 86 -16.70 11.60 -0.41
CA LYS A 86 -18.02 11.93 0.16
C LYS A 86 -18.75 10.73 0.77
N LYS A 87 -18.52 9.50 0.27
CA LYS A 87 -19.12 8.29 0.85
C LYS A 87 -18.71 8.10 2.32
N CYS A 88 -17.53 8.56 2.70
CA CYS A 88 -17.00 8.48 4.05
C CYS A 88 -17.54 9.55 5.00
N ASN A 89 -18.33 10.50 4.48
CA ASN A 89 -18.97 11.55 5.28
C ASN A 89 -20.47 11.31 5.47
N ALA A 90 -21.02 10.23 4.90
CA ALA A 90 -22.43 9.88 5.03
C ALA A 90 -22.81 9.60 6.49
N ASP A 91 -24.07 9.83 6.83
CA ASP A 91 -24.59 9.52 8.16
C ASP A 91 -24.53 8.02 8.44
N ASN A 92 -24.17 7.65 9.68
CA ASN A 92 -24.01 6.27 10.12
C ASN A 92 -23.01 5.43 9.29
N VAL A 93 -22.11 6.07 8.53
CA VAL A 93 -21.03 5.36 7.85
C VAL A 93 -20.10 4.74 8.89
N LYS A 94 -19.90 3.43 8.82
CA LYS A 94 -18.87 2.75 9.61
C LYS A 94 -17.54 2.86 8.88
N LEU A 95 -16.54 3.40 9.57
CA LEU A 95 -15.18 3.54 9.07
C LEU A 95 -14.27 2.54 9.80
N LEU A 96 -13.35 1.94 9.05
CA LEU A 96 -12.26 1.15 9.61
C LEU A 96 -10.93 1.86 9.34
N GLU A 97 -9.99 1.69 10.27
CA GLU A 97 -8.60 2.11 10.13
C GLU A 97 -7.66 0.91 10.00
N PHE A 98 -6.63 1.08 9.18
CA PHE A 98 -5.58 0.08 8.98
C PHE A 98 -4.20 0.74 8.84
N PRO A 99 -3.12 0.20 9.44
CA PRO A 99 -1.80 0.81 9.36
C PRO A 99 -1.26 0.86 7.93
N VAL A 100 -0.65 1.98 7.57
CA VAL A 100 0.00 2.21 6.27
C VAL A 100 1.36 2.87 6.47
N PHE A 101 2.29 2.60 5.55
CA PHE A 101 3.70 2.95 5.69
C PHE A 101 4.23 3.66 4.45
N ALA A 102 5.31 4.42 4.61
CA ALA A 102 5.93 5.19 3.52
C ALA A 102 6.53 4.31 2.42
N ASP A 103 7.12 3.17 2.79
CA ASP A 103 7.57 2.14 1.85
C ASP A 103 6.40 1.34 1.24
N GLY A 104 5.24 1.37 1.92
CA GLY A 104 3.99 0.71 1.57
C GLY A 104 4.00 -0.80 1.76
N HIS A 105 4.82 -1.31 2.68
CA HIS A 105 4.68 -2.71 3.10
C HIS A 105 3.31 -2.94 3.77
N LEU A 106 2.84 -4.19 3.73
CA LEU A 106 1.61 -4.60 4.37
C LEU A 106 1.84 -4.83 5.87
N PHE A 107 0.97 -4.30 6.73
CA PHE A 107 1.01 -4.56 8.15
C PHE A 107 0.72 -6.05 8.45
N PRO A 108 1.52 -6.76 9.27
CA PRO A 108 1.32 -8.18 9.57
C PRO A 108 0.13 -8.38 10.52
N PHE A 109 -1.09 -8.33 9.99
CA PHE A 109 -2.31 -8.32 10.82
C PHE A 109 -2.61 -9.65 11.52
N ASP A 110 -2.13 -10.77 10.98
CA ASP A 110 -2.29 -12.11 11.55
C ASP A 110 -1.28 -12.45 12.65
N GLU A 111 -0.40 -11.52 12.97
CA GLU A 111 0.54 -11.58 14.08
C GLU A 111 0.00 -10.80 15.29
N LYS A 112 0.48 -11.14 16.49
CA LYS A 112 0.20 -10.32 17.67
C LYS A 112 0.78 -8.93 17.43
N LYS A 113 -0.01 -7.87 17.68
CA LYS A 113 0.47 -6.49 17.55
C LYS A 113 1.75 -6.28 18.37
N PRO A 114 2.77 -5.59 17.84
CA PRO A 114 3.98 -5.28 18.59
C PRO A 114 3.67 -4.52 19.89
N ASP A 115 4.42 -4.84 20.94
CA ASP A 115 4.36 -4.09 22.21
C ASP A 115 4.91 -2.68 21.99
N ASP A 116 6.00 -2.57 21.22
CA ASP A 116 6.56 -1.31 20.73
C ASP A 116 5.66 -0.68 19.65
N LYS A 117 4.97 0.41 20.03
CA LYS A 117 4.01 1.12 19.17
C LYS A 117 4.66 1.84 17.99
N SER A 118 5.96 2.11 18.03
CA SER A 118 6.67 2.71 16.89
C SER A 118 6.62 1.80 15.65
N LYS A 119 6.56 0.47 15.85
CA LYS A 119 6.49 -0.53 14.78
C LYS A 119 5.13 -0.62 14.09
N ILE A 120 4.08 -0.07 14.68
CA ILE A 120 2.76 0.06 14.02
C ILE A 120 2.77 1.25 13.06
N GLY A 121 3.67 2.21 13.28
CA GLY A 121 3.72 3.47 12.56
C GLY A 121 2.56 4.41 12.95
N PRO A 122 2.68 5.72 12.70
CA PRO A 122 1.67 6.71 13.08
C PRO A 122 0.53 6.89 12.08
N ALA A 123 0.66 6.37 10.85
CA ALA A 123 -0.30 6.61 9.75
C ALA A 123 -1.31 5.46 9.60
N ARG A 124 -2.53 5.82 9.19
CA ARG A 124 -3.68 4.93 9.03
C ARG A 124 -4.39 5.24 7.72
N GLY A 125 -4.62 4.23 6.90
CA GLY A 125 -5.57 4.30 5.80
C GLY A 125 -6.98 4.09 6.32
N ILE A 126 -7.91 4.95 5.91
CA ILE A 126 -9.31 4.95 6.35
C ILE A 126 -10.21 4.54 5.20
N TYR A 127 -11.18 3.69 5.48
CA TYR A 127 -12.10 3.18 4.47
C TYR A 127 -13.47 2.82 5.04
N THR A 128 -14.47 2.77 4.16
CA THR A 128 -15.84 2.38 4.54
C THR A 128 -15.96 0.88 4.79
N TYR A 129 -16.77 0.50 5.78
CA TYR A 129 -17.26 -0.88 5.92
C TYR A 129 -18.69 -0.97 5.37
N PRO A 130 -19.04 -2.02 4.59
CA PRO A 130 -18.18 -3.13 4.15
C PRO A 130 -17.46 -2.87 2.82
N SER A 131 -17.76 -1.77 2.12
CA SER A 131 -17.41 -1.57 0.72
C SER A 131 -15.92 -1.32 0.43
N LYS A 132 -15.12 -0.97 1.45
CA LYS A 132 -13.72 -0.57 1.31
C LYS A 132 -13.51 0.63 0.38
N ASP A 133 -14.44 1.58 0.35
CA ASP A 133 -14.21 2.85 -0.34
C ASP A 133 -13.11 3.60 0.41
N PHE A 134 -12.02 3.94 -0.27
CA PHE A 134 -10.93 4.71 0.31
C PHE A 134 -11.38 6.12 0.71
N CYS A 135 -11.14 6.49 1.96
CA CYS A 135 -11.51 7.80 2.49
C CYS A 135 -10.34 8.78 2.49
N GLY A 136 -9.14 8.28 2.76
CA GLY A 136 -7.93 9.07 2.91
C GLY A 136 -6.92 8.39 3.84
N VAL A 137 -5.79 9.06 4.05
CA VAL A 137 -4.82 8.69 5.09
C VAL A 137 -4.86 9.76 6.17
N MET A 138 -4.87 9.32 7.42
CA MET A 138 -4.63 10.18 8.57
C MET A 138 -3.38 9.72 9.32
N ALA A 139 -2.75 10.61 10.07
CA ALA A 139 -1.65 10.23 10.95
C ALA A 139 -1.75 10.97 12.28
N HIS A 140 -1.20 10.32 13.30
CA HIS A 140 -0.85 10.95 14.56
C HIS A 140 0.03 12.19 14.29
N THR A 141 -0.29 13.33 14.90
CA THR A 141 0.44 14.60 14.68
C THR A 141 1.75 14.69 15.46
N GLU A 142 1.96 13.81 16.44
CA GLU A 142 3.17 13.78 17.24
C GLU A 142 4.01 12.53 16.94
N LYS A 143 5.31 12.64 17.16
CA LYS A 143 6.25 11.51 17.03
C LYS A 143 5.84 10.31 17.89
N ASP A 144 6.35 9.13 17.52
CA ASP A 144 6.17 7.88 18.28
C ASP A 144 4.70 7.42 18.40
N ASN A 145 3.88 7.68 17.36
CA ASN A 145 2.47 7.26 17.31
C ASN A 145 1.63 7.88 18.45
N LYS A 146 1.69 9.21 18.59
CA LYS A 146 1.04 9.99 19.67
C LYS A 146 0.27 11.21 19.15
N GLY A 147 -0.50 11.83 20.04
CA GLY A 147 -1.28 13.01 19.72
C GLY A 147 -2.56 12.70 18.92
N PRO A 148 -3.33 13.72 18.53
CA PRO A 148 -4.53 13.54 17.73
C PRO A 148 -4.19 13.05 16.31
N PHE A 149 -5.20 12.51 15.62
CA PHE A 149 -5.11 12.24 14.19
C PHE A 149 -5.44 13.49 13.38
N ALA A 150 -4.69 13.71 12.31
CA ALA A 150 -4.99 14.71 11.29
C ALA A 150 -4.96 14.07 9.89
N LEU A 151 -5.81 14.57 9.00
CA LEU A 151 -5.84 14.19 7.59
C LEU A 151 -4.50 14.57 6.91
N CYS A 152 -3.98 13.68 6.07
CA CYS A 152 -2.82 13.95 5.22
C CYS A 152 -3.25 14.63 3.91
N GLU A 153 -2.44 15.55 3.40
CA GLU A 153 -2.73 16.41 2.23
C GLU A 153 -2.09 15.89 0.93
#